data_AF-A0A6M1ZJF6-F1
#
_entry.id   AF-A0A6M1ZJF6-F1
#
_cell.length_a   1.000
_cell.length_b   1.000
_cell.length_c   1.000
_cell.angle_alpha   90.00
_cell.angle_beta   90.00
_cell.angle_gamma   90.00
#
_symmetry.space_group_name_H-M   'P 1'
#
loop_
_entity.id
_entity.type
_entity.pdbx_description
1 polymer ?
#
loop_
_entity_poly.entity_id
_entity_poly.type
_entity_poly.pdbx_seq_one_letter_code
_entity_poly.pdbx_strand_id
1 'polypeptide(L)' 'MKPVLWIASSKKDLTTMPEKVMTDLGYALYEAQRGEFSGNAIRGKKI' A
#
# COMPACT_ATOMS: atom_id res chain seq x y z
N MET A 1 5.68 -12.85 0.16
CA MET A 1 5.19 -11.47 -0.02
C MET A 1 5.76 -10.90 -1.30
N LYS A 2 4.94 -10.23 -2.12
CA LYS A 2 5.40 -9.47 -3.27
C LYS A 2 6.24 -8.27 -2.80
N PRO A 3 7.35 -7.92 -3.48
CA PRO A 3 8.13 -6.74 -3.11
C PRO A 3 7.33 -5.46 -3.38
N VAL A 4 7.43 -4.48 -2.48
CA VAL A 4 6.90 -3.12 -2.72
C VAL A 4 7.97 -2.31 -3.44
N LEU A 5 7.63 -1.82 -4.62
CA LEU A 5 8.46 -0.88 -5.37
C LEU A 5 7.99 0.54 -5.08
N TRP A 6 8.82 1.29 -4.36
CA TRP A 6 8.58 2.70 -4.09
C TRP A 6 9.01 3.53 -5.30
N ILE A 7 8.13 4.40 -5.76
CA ILE A 7 8.42 5.30 -6.89
C ILE A 7 8.75 6.68 -6.36
N ALA A 8 9.86 7.26 -6.82
CA ALA A 8 10.30 8.60 -6.45
C ALA A 8 10.29 8.83 -4.92
N SER A 9 9.63 9.88 -4.46
CA SER A 9 9.54 10.27 -3.05
C SER A 9 8.46 9.54 -2.25
N SER A 10 7.67 8.65 -2.86
CA SER A 10 6.48 8.03 -2.23
C SER A 10 6.72 7.46 -0.83
N LYS A 11 7.88 6.82 -0.60
CA LYS A 11 8.24 6.32 0.73
C LYS A 11 8.49 7.44 1.73
N LYS A 12 9.20 8.48 1.32
CA LYS A 12 9.51 9.64 2.16
C LYS A 12 8.22 10.40 2.50
N ASP A 13 7.38 10.62 1.51
CA ASP A 13 6.11 11.33 1.66
C ASP A 13 5.20 10.57 2.64
N LEU A 14 5.13 9.25 2.52
CA LEU A 14 4.40 8.41 3.48
C LEU A 14 4.91 8.59 4.92
N THR A 15 6.23 8.62 5.14
CA THR A 15 6.78 8.79 6.50
C THR A 15 6.54 10.17 7.11
N THR A 16 6.10 11.15 6.32
CA THR A 16 5.72 12.48 6.80
C THR A 16 4.22 12.60 7.12
N MET A 17 3.43 11.58 6.80
CA MET A 17 1.99 11.57 7.07
C MET A 17 1.69 11.30 8.56
N PRO A 18 0.49 11.65 9.05
CA PRO A 18 0.07 11.31 10.41
C PRO A 18 0.14 9.79 10.66
N GLU A 19 0.43 9.40 11.91
CA GLU A 19 0.60 8.00 12.32
C GLU A 19 -0.59 7.12 11.93
N LYS A 20 -1.82 7.64 12.03
CA LYS A 20 -3.02 6.94 11.61
C LYS A 20 -2.98 6.56 10.13
N VAL A 21 -2.55 7.49 9.26
CA VAL A 21 -2.46 7.27 7.81
C VAL A 21 -1.36 6.26 7.47
N MET A 22 -0.21 6.37 8.15
CA MET A 22 0.88 5.41 7.99
C MET A 22 0.47 3.99 8.38
N THR A 23 -0.29 3.84 9.47
CA THR A 23 -0.81 2.55 9.95
C THR A 23 -1.82 1.96 8.98
N ASP A 24 -2.83 2.75 8.58
CA ASP A 24 -3.87 2.31 7.66
C ASP A 24 -3.28 1.89 6.30
N LEU A 25 -2.34 2.68 5.76
CA LEU A 25 -1.68 2.36 4.49
C LEU A 25 -0.72 1.17 4.62
N GLY A 26 0.02 1.08 5.72
CA GLY A 26 0.95 -0.04 5.97
C GLY A 26 0.22 -1.38 6.00
N TYR A 27 -0.95 -1.42 6.65
CA TYR A 27 -1.79 -2.61 6.66
C TYR A 27 -2.33 -2.96 5.26
N ALA A 28 -2.84 -1.97 4.52
CA ALA A 28 -3.31 -2.18 3.15
C ALA A 28 -2.18 -2.64 2.19
N LEU A 29 -0.96 -2.12 2.36
CA LEU A 29 0.21 -2.57 1.60
C LEU A 29 0.57 -4.01 1.96
N TYR A 30 0.51 -4.39 3.23
CA TYR A 30 0.77 -5.76 3.66
C TYR A 30 -0.23 -6.75 3.03
N GLU A 31 -1.52 -6.42 3.00
CA GLU A 31 -2.55 -7.20 2.29
C GLU A 31 -2.22 -7.30 0.79
N ALA A 32 -1.89 -6.18 0.15
CA ALA A 32 -1.47 -6.13 -1.27
C ALA A 32 -0.26 -7.03 -1.56
N GLN A 33 0.72 -7.07 -0.66
CA GLN A 33 1.91 -7.91 -0.78
C GLN A 33 1.59 -9.40 -0.61
N ARG A 34 0.52 -9.77 0.09
CA ARG A 34 0.02 -11.15 0.17
C ARG A 34 -0.78 -11.56 -1.07
N GLY A 35 -1.09 -10.62 -1.96
CA GLY A 35 -1.97 -10.85 -3.10
C GLY A 35 -3.45 -10.71 -2.76
N GLU A 36 -3.74 -10.22 -1.55
CA GLU A 36 -5.06 -9.75 -1.12
C GLU A 36 -5.19 -8.27 -1.54
N PHE A 37 -6.40 -7.74 -1.62
CA PHE A 37 -6.63 -6.33 -1.89
C PHE A 37 -7.51 -5.80 -0.77
N SER A 38 -7.20 -4.63 -0.21
CA SER A 38 -8.08 -3.99 0.77
C SER A 38 -9.46 -3.79 0.13
N GLY A 39 -10.54 -3.92 0.91
CA GLY A 39 -11.92 -3.98 0.39
C GLY A 39 -12.36 -2.78 -0.47
N ASN A 40 -11.59 -1.68 -0.46
CA ASN A 40 -11.84 -0.46 -1.23
C ASN A 40 -11.00 -0.36 -2.52
N ALA A 41 -10.12 -1.32 -2.81
CA ALA A 41 -9.30 -1.30 -4.02
C ALA A 41 -10.15 -1.71 -5.23
N ILE A 42 -10.17 -0.86 -6.26
CA ILE A 42 -10.83 -1.13 -7.54
C ILE A 42 -10.13 -2.37 -8.14
N ARG A 43 -10.86 -3.48 -8.23
CA ARG A 43 -10.37 -4.76 -8.77
C ARG A 43 -10.00 -4.58 -10.24
N GLY A 44 -8.76 -4.17 -10.51
CA GLY A 44 -8.20 -4.18 -11.86
C GLY A 44 -8.28 -5.61 -12.38
N LYS A 45 -9.08 -5.84 -13.44
CA LYS A 45 -9.13 -7.12 -14.14
C LYS A 45 -7.70 -7.58 -14.41
N LYS A 46 -7.42 -8.81 -13.97
CA LYS A 46 -6.26 -9.58 -14.40
C LYS A 46 -6.28 -9.58 -15.93
N ILE A 47 -5.30 -8.90 -16.53
CA ILE A 47 -5.05 -8.94 -17.98
C ILE A 47 -4.66 -10.36 -18.37
#